data_AF-A0A3L7AWA7-F1
#
_entry.id   AF-A0A3L7AWA7-F1
#
_cell.length_a   1.000
_cell.length_b   1.000
_cell.length_c   1.000
_cell.angle_alpha   90.00
_cell.angle_beta   90.00
_cell.angle_gamma   90.00
#
_symmetry.space_group_name_H-M   'P 1'
#
loop_
_entity.id
_entity.type
_entity.pdbx_description
1 polymer ?
#
loop_
_entity_poly.entity_id
_entity_poly.type
_entity_poly.pdbx_seq_one_letter_code
_entity_poly.pdbx_strand_id
1 'polypeptide(L)'
;MSVGPTRETAAGSVHSNTMSIDPAAASPAESAPAYAAPAVEKALDILEFLAETPGPVSQQAIAQHTGRSAAQIFRVLSVLERRGYIARDEGSGLYSLSLRLFELAHRHDPIRSLVWLAQPIMRRLATSVGQSCNLGYRAGDHLVILAESAGPGDFGFRVRVGAEFDLRGTNAGRVLLAFADAGGAGAATAVAAADAALDADADAAAGSDAAGVDASLADTLAVIRTAGIAEQPDGLYPGVTDLSAPILSREGVALACLTVPYVATSLSTHPAGFVREELLAAAAAITELLAGADAAPSGASGIPSAANAG
;
A
#
# COMPACT_ATOMS: atom_id res chain seq x y z
N MET A 1 -30.06 49.59 -50.39
CA MET A 1 -31.26 50.44 -50.27
C MET A 1 -31.54 50.68 -48.79
N SER A 2 -31.72 51.95 -48.42
CA SER A 2 -32.36 52.48 -47.19
C SER A 2 -31.72 52.12 -45.84
N VAL A 3 -30.87 52.99 -45.24
CA VAL A 3 -31.16 54.25 -44.51
C VAL A 3 -31.59 53.98 -43.04
N GLY A 4 -30.80 54.53 -42.09
CA GLY A 4 -31.07 54.60 -40.64
C GLY A 4 -32.19 55.61 -40.29
N PRO A 5 -32.13 56.42 -39.20
CA PRO A 5 -31.10 56.59 -38.17
C PRO A 5 -31.61 56.81 -36.71
N THR A 6 -30.61 56.92 -35.83
CA THR A 6 -30.39 57.66 -34.56
C THR A 6 -31.42 58.67 -34.02
N ARG A 7 -31.57 58.67 -32.67
CA ARG A 7 -31.72 59.82 -31.71
C ARG A 7 -31.76 59.22 -30.28
N GLU A 8 -30.83 59.42 -29.34
CA GLU A 8 -30.24 60.60 -28.65
C GLU A 8 -31.18 61.37 -27.68
N THR A 9 -30.62 61.65 -26.49
CA THR A 9 -30.99 62.58 -25.38
C THR A 9 -31.85 61.99 -24.23
N ALA A 10 -31.67 62.30 -22.94
CA ALA A 10 -30.61 62.93 -22.14
C ALA A 10 -30.97 62.82 -20.63
N ALA A 11 -29.95 62.89 -19.77
CA ALA A 11 -29.90 63.47 -18.41
C ALA A 11 -30.64 62.83 -17.23
N GLY A 12 -29.85 62.50 -16.19
CA GLY A 12 -30.29 62.18 -14.83
C GLY A 12 -29.14 61.78 -13.90
N SER A 13 -28.29 62.73 -13.53
CA SER A 13 -27.34 62.62 -12.39
C SER A 13 -28.13 62.48 -11.09
N VAL A 14 -27.77 61.56 -10.18
CA VAL A 14 -27.31 61.93 -8.81
C VAL A 14 -26.59 60.79 -8.07
N HIS A 15 -25.57 61.18 -7.29
CA HIS A 15 -24.94 60.53 -6.14
C HIS A 15 -23.78 59.53 -6.34
N SER A 16 -22.59 60.13 -6.30
CA SER A 16 -21.33 59.64 -5.71
C SER A 16 -21.52 58.67 -4.55
N ASN A 17 -20.81 57.54 -4.60
CA ASN A 17 -20.06 57.08 -3.44
C ASN A 17 -18.78 56.35 -3.92
N THR A 18 -17.66 57.05 -3.84
CA THR A 18 -16.32 56.49 -3.97
C THR A 18 -16.03 55.62 -2.76
N MET A 19 -15.81 54.32 -2.96
CA MET A 19 -15.16 53.47 -1.97
C MET A 19 -13.93 52.85 -2.63
N SER A 20 -12.78 53.46 -2.32
CA SER A 20 -11.45 52.95 -2.61
C SER A 20 -11.30 51.55 -2.02
N ILE A 21 -10.89 50.58 -2.84
CA ILE A 21 -10.38 49.29 -2.36
C ILE A 21 -8.93 49.23 -2.83
N ASP A 22 -8.02 49.41 -1.87
CA ASP A 22 -6.59 49.19 -2.04
C ASP A 22 -6.32 47.72 -2.44
N PRO A 23 -5.45 47.45 -3.43
CA PRO A 23 -5.03 46.10 -3.74
C PRO A 23 -3.81 45.76 -2.86
N ALA A 24 -4.06 45.45 -1.58
CA ALA A 24 -3.04 44.96 -0.67
C ALA A 24 -3.23 43.46 -0.41
N ALA A 25 -2.42 42.66 -1.11
CA ALA A 25 -1.86 41.38 -0.70
C ALA A 25 -2.69 40.50 0.26
N ALA A 26 -3.42 39.55 -0.31
CA ALA A 26 -3.75 38.30 0.38
C ALA A 26 -3.00 37.17 -0.34
N SER A 27 -1.78 36.88 0.12
CA SER A 27 -1.14 35.59 -0.17
C SER A 27 -1.91 34.53 0.63
N PRO A 28 -2.38 33.43 0.03
CA PRO A 28 -2.81 32.30 0.82
C PRO A 28 -1.56 31.73 1.49
N ALA A 29 -1.45 31.93 2.80
CA ALA A 29 -0.52 31.17 3.61
C ALA A 29 -1.03 29.73 3.61
N GLU A 30 -0.53 28.95 2.67
CA GLU A 30 -0.59 27.50 2.64
C GLU A 30 -0.04 27.02 4.00
N SER A 31 -0.92 26.48 4.83
CA SER A 31 -0.56 25.98 6.16
C SER A 31 0.25 24.69 5.98
N ALA A 32 1.55 24.85 5.75
CA ALA A 32 2.49 23.73 5.73
C ALA A 32 2.37 22.95 7.05
N PRO A 33 2.26 21.61 7.01
CA PRO A 33 2.15 20.81 8.21
C PRO A 33 3.36 21.06 9.11
N ALA A 34 3.08 21.19 10.41
CA ALA A 34 4.08 21.44 11.43
C ALA A 34 5.13 20.32 11.40
N TYR A 35 6.37 20.69 11.08
CA TYR A 35 7.57 19.83 10.96
C TYR A 35 7.78 19.14 9.59
N ALA A 36 7.74 19.89 8.49
CA ALA A 36 8.25 19.44 7.20
C ALA A 36 9.77 19.20 7.25
N ALA A 37 10.24 18.10 6.64
CA ALA A 37 11.67 17.77 6.50
C ALA A 37 12.02 17.67 5.01
N PRO A 38 12.14 18.80 4.29
CA PRO A 38 12.16 18.81 2.82
C PRO A 38 13.34 18.06 2.19
N ALA A 39 14.40 17.76 2.95
CA ALA A 39 15.52 16.97 2.47
C ALA A 39 15.24 15.45 2.53
N VAL A 40 14.39 15.02 3.48
CA VAL A 40 13.98 13.62 3.64
C VAL A 40 12.95 13.27 2.58
N GLU A 41 11.91 14.11 2.40
CA GLU A 41 10.91 13.95 1.33
C GLU A 41 11.60 13.77 -0.03
N LYS A 42 12.52 14.69 -0.39
CA LYS A 42 13.31 14.58 -1.64
C LYS A 42 14.10 13.28 -1.77
N ALA A 43 14.57 12.72 -0.66
CA ALA A 43 15.32 11.48 -0.70
C ALA A 43 14.39 10.29 -0.97
N LEU A 44 13.17 10.31 -0.41
CA LEU A 44 12.15 9.29 -0.63
C LEU A 44 11.61 9.35 -2.08
N ASP A 45 11.25 10.54 -2.57
CA ASP A 45 10.77 10.73 -3.95
C ASP A 45 11.75 10.15 -4.99
N ILE A 46 13.06 10.33 -4.77
CA ILE A 46 14.09 9.78 -5.66
C ILE A 46 14.12 8.25 -5.60
N LEU A 47 14.03 7.66 -4.41
CA LEU A 47 14.08 6.20 -4.24
C LEU A 47 12.86 5.53 -4.86
N GLU A 48 11.67 6.11 -4.67
CA GLU A 48 10.41 5.64 -5.25
C GLU A 48 10.45 5.73 -6.78
N PHE A 49 10.86 6.88 -7.32
CA PHE A 49 11.01 7.05 -8.77
C PHE A 49 11.99 6.04 -9.39
N LEU A 50 13.12 5.79 -8.75
CA LEU A 50 14.09 4.79 -9.21
C LEU A 50 13.57 3.35 -9.05
N ALA A 51 12.65 3.09 -8.13
CA ALA A 51 12.02 1.77 -7.95
C ALA A 51 10.99 1.49 -9.05
N GLU A 52 10.27 2.50 -9.49
CA GLU A 52 9.25 2.41 -10.54
C GLU A 52 9.84 2.40 -11.95
N THR A 53 11.03 3.00 -12.12
CA THR A 53 11.67 3.12 -13.43
C THR A 53 12.51 1.89 -13.78
N PRO A 54 12.23 1.21 -14.92
CA PRO A 54 13.06 0.10 -15.37
C PRO A 54 14.46 0.59 -15.80
N GLY A 55 15.49 0.20 -15.04
CA GLY A 55 16.90 0.45 -15.40
C GLY A 55 17.45 1.78 -14.87
N PRO A 56 18.71 2.11 -15.21
CA PRO A 56 19.42 3.25 -14.65
C PRO A 56 18.97 4.59 -15.27
N VAL A 57 18.93 5.65 -14.46
CA VAL A 57 18.30 6.95 -14.79
C VAL A 57 19.27 8.12 -14.64
N SER A 58 19.16 9.13 -15.50
CA SER A 58 20.02 10.33 -15.44
C SER A 58 19.59 11.30 -14.34
N GLN A 59 20.55 12.09 -13.82
CA GLN A 59 20.26 13.16 -12.85
C GLN A 59 19.22 14.16 -13.36
N GLN A 60 19.21 14.45 -14.67
CA GLN A 60 18.26 15.37 -15.27
C GLN A 60 16.84 14.82 -15.26
N ALA A 61 16.67 13.53 -15.57
CA ALA A 61 15.36 12.87 -15.50
C ALA A 61 14.83 12.82 -14.06
N ILE A 62 15.70 12.52 -13.08
CA ILE A 62 15.35 12.56 -11.65
C ILE A 62 14.90 13.97 -11.23
N ALA A 63 15.63 15.00 -11.65
CA ALA A 63 15.28 16.39 -11.33
C ALA A 63 13.96 16.85 -11.96
N GLN A 64 13.69 16.41 -13.20
CA GLN A 64 12.42 16.67 -13.87
C GLN A 64 11.26 15.98 -13.18
N HIS A 65 11.41 14.70 -12.83
CA HIS A 65 10.34 13.93 -12.18
C HIS A 65 9.99 14.48 -10.79
N THR A 66 11.01 14.81 -9.99
CA THR A 66 10.81 15.35 -8.64
C THR A 66 10.46 16.84 -8.60
N GLY A 67 10.40 17.52 -9.76
CA GLY A 67 10.11 18.96 -9.84
C GLY A 67 11.15 19.85 -9.17
N ARG A 68 12.43 19.44 -9.14
CA ARG A 68 13.52 20.12 -8.39
C ARG A 68 14.65 20.60 -9.30
N SER A 69 15.49 21.49 -8.76
CA SER A 69 16.68 21.94 -9.49
C SER A 69 17.80 20.88 -9.48
N ALA A 70 18.61 20.85 -10.54
CA ALA A 70 19.73 19.92 -10.65
C ALA A 70 20.71 20.01 -9.46
N ALA A 71 20.93 21.22 -8.94
CA ALA A 71 21.80 21.46 -7.78
C ALA A 71 21.21 20.90 -6.47
N GLN A 72 19.89 20.96 -6.30
CA GLN A 72 19.22 20.37 -5.14
C GLN A 72 19.30 18.85 -5.17
N ILE A 73 19.01 18.24 -6.33
CA ILE A 73 19.03 16.78 -6.50
C ILE A 73 20.44 16.23 -6.37
N PHE A 74 21.46 16.91 -6.92
CA PHE A 74 22.85 16.49 -6.78
C PHE A 74 23.24 16.23 -5.32
N ARG A 75 22.90 17.14 -4.41
CA ARG A 75 23.23 17.01 -2.98
C ARG A 75 22.54 15.81 -2.35
N VAL A 76 21.30 15.51 -2.72
CA VAL A 76 20.54 14.37 -2.21
C VAL A 76 21.10 13.06 -2.79
N LEU A 77 21.37 13.01 -4.09
CA LEU A 77 22.00 11.86 -4.76
C LEU A 77 23.36 11.53 -4.12
N SER A 78 24.21 12.52 -3.88
CA SER A 78 25.50 12.29 -3.21
C SER A 78 25.36 11.74 -1.78
N VAL A 79 24.27 12.08 -1.07
CA VAL A 79 23.99 11.51 0.26
C VAL A 79 23.50 10.08 0.14
N LEU A 80 22.55 9.81 -0.77
CA LEU A 80 22.02 8.47 -1.01
C LEU A 80 23.10 7.51 -1.50
N GLU A 81 23.97 7.95 -2.41
CA GLU A 81 25.11 7.18 -2.94
C GLU A 81 26.11 6.87 -1.84
N ARG A 82 26.52 7.88 -1.06
CA ARG A 82 27.45 7.69 0.08
C ARG A 82 26.87 6.77 1.15
N ARG A 83 25.55 6.81 1.39
CA ARG A 83 24.87 5.89 2.31
C ARG A 83 24.57 4.53 1.68
N GLY A 84 24.90 4.37 0.41
CA GLY A 84 24.78 3.13 -0.35
C GLY A 84 23.36 2.79 -0.75
N TYR A 85 22.39 3.70 -0.73
CA TYR A 85 21.00 3.44 -1.18
C TYR A 85 20.85 3.40 -2.70
N ILE A 86 21.72 4.15 -3.39
CA ILE A 86 21.79 4.18 -4.85
C ILE A 86 23.24 3.93 -5.27
N ALA A 87 23.43 3.50 -6.51
CA ALA A 87 24.71 3.40 -7.16
C ALA A 87 24.74 4.34 -8.37
N ARG A 88 25.90 4.92 -8.66
CA ARG A 88 26.15 5.66 -9.89
C ARG A 88 27.12 4.86 -10.74
N ASP A 89 26.74 4.60 -11.99
CA ASP A 89 27.65 4.01 -12.95
C ASP A 89 28.68 5.06 -13.41
N GLU A 90 29.97 4.78 -13.26
CA GLU A 90 31.04 5.75 -13.57
C GLU A 90 31.15 6.05 -15.07
N GLY A 91 30.78 5.09 -15.94
CA GLY A 91 30.88 5.24 -17.39
C GLY A 91 29.77 6.11 -17.98
N SER A 92 28.52 5.83 -17.60
CA SER A 92 27.32 6.50 -18.11
C SER A 92 26.86 7.67 -17.24
N GLY A 93 27.30 7.72 -15.98
CA GLY A 93 26.85 8.70 -14.99
C GLY A 93 25.40 8.51 -14.53
N LEU A 94 24.76 7.39 -14.91
CA LEU A 94 23.38 7.07 -14.57
C LEU A 94 23.29 6.46 -13.18
N TYR A 95 22.14 6.66 -12.53
CA TYR A 95 21.87 6.22 -11.17
C TYR A 95 20.88 5.05 -11.18
N SER A 96 21.10 4.08 -10.30
CA SER A 96 20.19 2.97 -10.04
C SER A 96 20.05 2.72 -8.54
N LEU A 97 18.97 2.05 -8.13
CA LEU A 97 18.88 1.53 -6.77
C LEU A 97 19.98 0.49 -6.53
N SER A 98 20.55 0.52 -5.34
CA SER A 98 21.44 -0.55 -4.87
C SER A 98 20.63 -1.64 -4.15
N LEU A 99 21.31 -2.69 -3.67
CA LEU A 99 20.70 -3.73 -2.84
C LEU A 99 20.40 -3.28 -1.40
N ARG A 100 20.72 -2.04 -1.02
CA ARG A 100 20.64 -1.60 0.38
C ARG A 100 19.22 -1.58 0.94
N LEU A 101 18.23 -1.19 0.13
CA LEU A 101 16.82 -1.23 0.54
C LEU A 101 16.36 -2.67 0.79
N PHE A 102 16.78 -3.61 -0.07
CA PHE A 102 16.55 -5.04 0.14
C PHE A 102 17.16 -5.52 1.46
N GLU A 103 18.42 -5.18 1.73
CA GLU A 103 19.08 -5.52 3.00
C GLU A 103 18.35 -4.95 4.21
N LEU A 104 17.86 -3.70 4.13
CA LEU A 104 17.13 -3.04 5.21
C LEU A 104 15.78 -3.73 5.47
N ALA A 105 15.01 -3.98 4.41
CA ALA A 105 13.74 -4.71 4.49
C ALA A 105 13.93 -6.09 5.12
N HIS A 106 15.05 -6.76 4.82
CA HIS A 106 15.40 -8.08 5.34
C HIS A 106 16.10 -8.08 6.71
N ARG A 107 16.25 -6.92 7.36
CA ARG A 107 16.67 -6.80 8.78
C ARG A 107 15.47 -6.71 9.73
N HIS A 108 14.26 -6.45 9.23
CA HIS A 108 13.04 -6.56 10.02
C HIS A 108 12.67 -8.04 10.20
N ASP A 109 13.05 -8.59 11.35
CA ASP A 109 12.91 -10.01 11.71
C ASP A 109 11.48 -10.57 11.50
N PRO A 110 10.40 -9.88 11.91
CA PRO A 110 9.04 -10.43 11.81
C PRO A 110 8.56 -10.61 10.36
N ILE A 111 8.82 -9.64 9.50
CA ILE A 111 8.38 -9.66 8.09
C ILE A 111 9.19 -10.69 7.29
N ARG A 112 10.51 -10.72 7.50
CA ARG A 112 11.38 -11.70 6.85
C ARG A 112 11.01 -13.12 7.26
N SER A 113 10.81 -13.36 8.55
CA SER A 113 10.42 -14.67 9.07
C SER A 113 9.07 -15.12 8.53
N LEU A 114 8.08 -14.21 8.48
CA LEU A 114 6.78 -14.50 7.88
C LEU A 114 6.88 -14.92 6.41
N VAL A 115 7.52 -14.12 5.55
CA VAL A 115 7.63 -14.45 4.11
C VAL A 115 8.40 -15.75 3.91
N TRP A 116 9.50 -15.96 4.64
CA TRP A 116 10.30 -17.17 4.53
C TRP A 116 9.54 -18.43 4.93
N LEU A 117 8.72 -18.37 5.99
CA LEU A 117 7.86 -19.47 6.44
C LEU A 117 6.69 -19.70 5.48
N ALA A 118 6.08 -18.63 4.97
CA ALA A 118 4.90 -18.69 4.12
C ALA A 118 5.20 -19.21 2.71
N GLN A 119 6.30 -18.79 2.08
CA GLN A 119 6.61 -19.10 0.67
C GLN A 119 6.52 -20.60 0.31
N PRO A 120 7.10 -21.55 1.07
CA PRO A 120 6.97 -22.98 0.73
C PRO A 120 5.54 -23.51 0.87
N ILE A 121 4.75 -22.98 1.80
CA ILE A 121 3.34 -23.35 1.99
C ILE A 121 2.51 -22.78 0.84
N MET A 122 2.71 -21.51 0.50
CA MET A 122 2.05 -20.83 -0.62
C MET A 122 2.30 -21.55 -1.95
N ARG A 123 3.53 -21.99 -2.22
CA ARG A 123 3.84 -22.77 -3.43
C ARG A 123 3.06 -24.09 -3.49
N ARG A 124 2.94 -24.80 -2.37
CA ARG A 124 2.16 -26.04 -2.31
C ARG A 124 0.69 -25.77 -2.50
N LEU A 125 0.13 -24.76 -1.82
CA LEU A 125 -1.25 -24.33 -1.98
C LEU A 125 -1.55 -23.99 -3.44
N ALA A 126 -0.76 -23.10 -4.05
CA ALA A 126 -0.97 -22.67 -5.44
C ALA A 126 -0.92 -23.84 -6.42
N THR A 127 -0.01 -24.79 -6.18
CA THR A 127 0.09 -26.03 -6.98
C THR A 127 -1.10 -26.96 -6.74
N SER A 128 -1.54 -27.16 -5.50
CA SER A 128 -2.62 -28.10 -5.16
C SER A 128 -3.98 -27.61 -5.63
N VAL A 129 -4.24 -26.30 -5.54
CA VAL A 129 -5.52 -25.70 -5.93
C VAL A 129 -5.56 -25.24 -7.39
N GLY A 130 -4.41 -25.22 -8.07
CA GLY A 130 -4.31 -24.79 -9.47
C GLY A 130 -4.58 -23.29 -9.66
N GLN A 131 -4.47 -22.48 -8.61
CA GLN A 131 -4.70 -21.03 -8.63
C GLN A 131 -3.49 -20.30 -8.04
N SER A 132 -3.36 -19.01 -8.28
CA SER A 132 -2.35 -18.21 -7.56
C SER A 132 -2.78 -17.97 -6.11
N CYS A 133 -1.82 -17.58 -5.28
CA CYS A 133 -2.11 -16.99 -3.98
C CYS A 133 -1.16 -15.83 -3.69
N ASN A 134 -1.59 -14.91 -2.83
CA ASN A 134 -0.79 -13.78 -2.39
C ASN A 134 -0.88 -13.63 -0.86
N LEU A 135 0.19 -13.07 -0.30
CA LEU A 135 0.36 -12.79 1.12
C LEU A 135 0.31 -11.29 1.33
N GLY A 136 -0.79 -10.82 1.88
CA GLY A 136 -1.00 -9.44 2.28
C GLY A 136 -0.57 -9.18 3.71
N TYR A 137 0.07 -8.05 3.97
CA TYR A 137 0.47 -7.61 5.31
C TYR A 137 -0.08 -6.24 5.63
N ARG A 138 -0.53 -6.04 6.87
CA ARG A 138 -1.05 -4.74 7.30
C ARG A 138 0.09 -3.78 7.60
N ALA A 139 0.20 -2.71 6.81
CA ALA A 139 1.15 -1.62 7.01
C ALA A 139 0.39 -0.36 7.41
N GLY A 140 0.13 -0.19 8.72
CA GLY A 140 -0.65 0.94 9.21
C GLY A 140 -2.12 0.88 8.79
N ASP A 141 -2.50 1.78 7.88
CA ASP A 141 -3.84 2.01 7.34
C ASP A 141 -4.11 1.33 5.99
N HIS A 142 -3.07 0.75 5.36
CA HIS A 142 -3.18 0.02 4.11
C HIS A 142 -2.61 -1.40 4.24
N LEU A 143 -2.85 -2.17 3.19
CA LEU A 143 -2.37 -3.54 3.00
C LEU A 143 -1.30 -3.52 1.89
N VAL A 144 -0.15 -4.16 2.13
CA VAL A 144 0.90 -4.37 1.11
C VAL A 144 1.06 -5.86 0.82
N ILE A 145 1.16 -6.23 -0.46
CA ILE A 145 1.48 -7.61 -0.85
C ILE A 145 2.98 -7.88 -0.65
N LEU A 146 3.33 -8.76 0.28
CA LEU A 146 4.72 -9.12 0.57
C LEU A 146 5.24 -10.27 -0.28
N ALA A 147 4.36 -11.19 -0.67
CA ALA A 147 4.72 -12.36 -1.44
C ALA A 147 3.56 -12.82 -2.31
N GLU A 148 3.89 -13.52 -3.37
CA GLU A 148 2.94 -14.22 -4.23
C GLU A 148 3.48 -15.58 -4.64
N SER A 149 2.58 -16.48 -5.01
CA SER A 149 2.89 -17.73 -5.71
C SER A 149 1.93 -17.91 -6.86
N ALA A 150 2.47 -18.09 -8.07
CA ALA A 150 1.67 -18.39 -9.25
C ALA A 150 1.10 -19.81 -9.17
N GLY A 151 -0.08 -20.00 -9.76
CA GLY A 151 -0.59 -21.33 -10.09
C GLY A 151 0.24 -21.96 -11.23
N PRO A 152 0.14 -23.29 -11.43
CA PRO A 152 0.94 -24.02 -12.42
C PRO A 152 0.47 -23.84 -13.88
N GLY A 153 -0.66 -23.19 -14.13
CA GLY A 153 -1.23 -23.02 -15.46
C GLY A 153 -0.55 -21.93 -16.30
N ASP A 154 -0.68 -22.03 -17.62
CA ASP A 154 -0.14 -21.05 -18.58
C ASP A 154 -0.79 -19.66 -18.46
N PHE A 155 -2.01 -19.62 -17.94
CA PHE A 155 -2.78 -18.41 -17.68
C PHE A 155 -3.17 -18.33 -16.21
N GLY A 156 -3.10 -17.14 -15.63
CA GLY A 156 -3.50 -16.91 -14.25
C GLY A 156 -3.64 -15.45 -13.90
N PHE A 157 -4.47 -15.18 -12.90
CA PHE A 157 -4.56 -13.87 -12.25
C PHE A 157 -3.54 -13.81 -11.12
N ARG A 158 -2.87 -12.66 -10.92
CA ARG A 158 -1.89 -12.48 -9.85
C ARG A 158 -1.86 -11.04 -9.39
N VAL A 159 -1.56 -10.85 -8.11
CA VAL A 159 -1.39 -9.53 -7.49
C VAL A 159 0.10 -9.33 -7.22
N ARG A 160 0.67 -8.25 -7.76
CA ARG A 160 2.13 -8.03 -7.72
C ARG A 160 2.63 -7.79 -6.29
N VAL A 161 3.83 -8.28 -5.97
CA VAL A 161 4.54 -7.91 -4.74
C VAL A 161 4.81 -6.40 -4.69
N GLY A 162 4.47 -5.77 -3.58
CA GLY A 162 4.51 -4.31 -3.41
C GLY A 162 3.29 -3.58 -3.96
N ALA A 163 2.24 -4.29 -4.41
CA ALA A 163 0.94 -3.65 -4.60
C ALA A 163 0.35 -3.27 -3.24
N GLU A 164 -0.27 -2.09 -3.19
CA GLU A 164 -0.90 -1.53 -2.00
C GLU A 164 -2.39 -1.38 -2.21
N PHE A 165 -3.17 -1.64 -1.16
CA PHE A 165 -4.62 -1.57 -1.19
C PHE A 165 -5.18 -1.02 0.12
N ASP A 166 -6.30 -0.30 0.02
CA ASP A 166 -7.07 0.10 1.19
C ASP A 166 -7.65 -1.11 1.94
N LEU A 167 -7.74 -0.98 3.27
CA LEU A 167 -8.23 -2.02 4.16
C LEU A 167 -9.75 -2.22 4.08
N ARG A 168 -10.55 -1.18 3.76
CA ARG A 168 -12.02 -1.28 3.65
C ARG A 168 -12.46 -1.77 2.27
N GLY A 169 -11.72 -1.40 1.23
CA GLY A 169 -12.03 -1.66 -0.18
C GLY A 169 -11.76 -3.08 -0.63
N THR A 170 -10.93 -3.85 0.09
CA THR A 170 -10.54 -5.21 -0.31
C THR A 170 -10.97 -6.27 0.70
N ASN A 171 -11.24 -7.49 0.21
CA ASN A 171 -11.60 -8.61 1.07
C ASN A 171 -10.45 -9.02 2.01
N ALA A 172 -9.21 -8.96 1.52
CA ALA A 172 -8.01 -9.16 2.34
C ALA A 172 -7.88 -8.10 3.44
N GLY A 173 -8.11 -6.83 3.11
CA GLY A 173 -8.15 -5.73 4.08
C GLY A 173 -9.23 -5.93 5.16
N ARG A 174 -10.43 -6.34 4.76
CA ARG A 174 -11.53 -6.63 5.68
C ARG A 174 -11.21 -7.78 6.63
N VAL A 175 -10.49 -8.82 6.17
CA VAL A 175 -9.99 -9.87 7.07
C VAL A 175 -9.02 -9.28 8.09
N LEU A 176 -8.07 -8.44 7.67
CA LEU A 176 -7.14 -7.77 8.58
C LEU A 176 -7.87 -6.88 9.62
N LEU A 177 -8.96 -6.21 9.23
CA LEU A 177 -9.80 -5.40 10.12
C LEU A 177 -10.65 -6.26 11.07
N ALA A 178 -11.25 -7.35 10.58
CA ALA A 178 -12.09 -8.26 11.38
C ALA A 178 -11.31 -8.93 12.51
N PHE A 179 -10.00 -9.08 12.33
CA PHE A 179 -9.07 -9.66 13.30
C PHE A 179 -8.05 -8.63 13.81
N ALA A 180 -8.36 -7.33 13.78
CA ALA A 180 -7.45 -6.28 14.22
C ALA A 180 -7.14 -6.32 15.73
N ASP A 181 -7.98 -6.98 16.53
CA ASP A 181 -7.75 -7.19 17.95
C ASP A 181 -8.41 -8.49 18.45
N ALA A 182 -7.88 -9.04 19.54
CA ALA A 182 -8.35 -10.29 20.12
C ALA A 182 -9.80 -10.24 20.62
N GLY A 183 -10.32 -9.06 20.97
CA GLY A 183 -11.65 -8.85 21.54
C GLY A 183 -12.72 -8.41 20.52
N GLY A 184 -12.33 -7.91 19.36
CA GLY A 184 -13.15 -7.23 18.35
C GLY A 184 -13.53 -5.79 18.67
N ALA A 185 -13.06 -5.22 19.79
CA ALA A 185 -13.39 -3.85 20.18
C ALA A 185 -12.56 -2.80 19.42
N GLY A 186 -11.34 -3.17 19.02
CA GLY A 186 -10.42 -2.40 18.20
C GLY A 186 -10.75 -2.44 16.70
N ALA A 187 -11.61 -3.35 16.22
CA ALA A 187 -12.11 -3.33 14.84
C ALA A 187 -12.74 -1.98 14.49
N ALA A 188 -13.59 -1.41 15.37
CA ALA A 188 -14.17 -0.09 15.16
C ALA A 188 -13.13 1.05 15.15
N THR A 189 -12.07 0.94 15.95
CA THR A 189 -10.96 1.92 15.96
C THR A 189 -10.09 1.80 14.71
N ALA A 190 -9.83 0.57 14.26
CA ALA A 190 -9.08 0.31 13.03
C ALA A 190 -9.86 0.78 11.79
N VAL A 191 -11.18 0.61 11.80
CA VAL A 191 -12.08 1.14 10.77
C VAL A 191 -12.04 2.67 10.76
N ALA A 192 -12.19 3.33 11.91
CA ALA A 192 -12.11 4.79 11.99
C ALA A 192 -10.74 5.36 11.58
N ALA A 193 -9.64 4.63 11.84
CA ALA A 193 -8.31 5.01 11.38
C ALA A 193 -8.16 4.86 9.86
N ALA A 194 -8.76 3.82 9.26
CA ALA A 194 -8.80 3.66 7.81
C ALA A 194 -9.66 4.75 7.14
N ASP A 195 -10.76 5.18 7.78
CA ASP A 195 -11.59 6.28 7.29
C ASP A 195 -10.83 7.60 7.24
N ALA A 196 -10.10 7.92 8.31
CA ALA A 196 -9.29 9.13 8.36
C ALA A 196 -8.18 9.16 7.29
N ALA A 197 -7.66 8.00 6.89
CA ALA A 197 -6.67 7.88 5.82
C ALA A 197 -7.30 8.08 4.44
N LEU A 198 -8.46 7.46 4.17
CA LEU A 198 -9.20 7.64 2.93
C LEU A 198 -9.66 9.08 2.71
N ASP A 199 -10.12 9.76 3.77
CA ASP A 199 -10.53 11.16 3.70
C ASP A 199 -9.34 12.11 3.46
N ALA A 200 -8.13 11.74 3.90
CA ALA A 200 -6.91 12.53 3.67
C ALA A 200 -6.43 12.45 2.21
N ASP A 201 -6.66 11.31 1.54
CA ASP A 201 -6.37 11.14 0.10
C ASP A 201 -7.50 11.66 -0.80
N ALA A 202 -8.71 11.81 -0.27
CA ALA A 202 -9.92 12.17 -1.00
C ALA A 202 -10.25 13.68 -1.01
N ASP A 203 -9.28 14.55 -1.31
CA ASP A 203 -9.56 15.97 -1.60
C ASP A 203 -10.29 16.19 -2.96
N ALA A 204 -10.89 15.13 -3.54
CA ALA A 204 -11.77 15.20 -4.70
C ALA A 204 -12.72 13.99 -4.85
N ALA A 205 -13.76 13.86 -4.03
CA ALA A 205 -15.07 13.37 -4.49
C ALA A 205 -16.15 13.53 -3.42
N ALA A 206 -17.20 14.26 -3.76
CA ALA A 206 -18.34 14.54 -2.91
C ALA A 206 -19.19 13.30 -2.59
N GLY A 207 -19.52 13.15 -1.30
CA GLY A 207 -20.85 12.79 -0.80
C GLY A 207 -21.40 11.41 -1.17
N SER A 208 -21.21 10.43 -0.28
CA SER A 208 -22.17 9.33 -0.12
C SER A 208 -22.24 8.91 1.35
N ASP A 209 -23.43 8.48 1.79
CA ASP A 209 -23.82 8.17 3.18
C ASP A 209 -22.79 7.32 3.96
N ALA A 210 -21.85 7.97 4.64
CA ALA A 210 -20.83 7.30 5.47
C ALA A 210 -21.47 6.41 6.56
N ALA A 211 -22.56 6.87 7.19
CA ALA A 211 -23.22 6.16 8.29
C ALA A 211 -23.87 4.82 7.87
N GLY A 212 -24.31 4.67 6.61
CA GLY A 212 -24.90 3.42 6.10
C GLY A 212 -23.84 2.42 5.63
N VAL A 213 -22.73 2.92 5.10
CA VAL A 213 -21.57 2.13 4.67
C VAL A 213 -20.83 1.56 5.88
N ASP A 214 -20.73 2.31 6.98
CA ASP A 214 -20.05 1.87 8.21
C ASP A 214 -20.80 0.77 8.96
N ALA A 215 -22.14 0.83 9.02
CA ALA A 215 -22.95 -0.24 9.61
C ALA A 215 -22.83 -1.55 8.80
N SER A 216 -22.84 -1.43 7.46
CA SER A 216 -22.66 -2.56 6.54
C SER A 216 -21.26 -3.19 6.65
N LEU A 217 -20.22 -2.36 6.85
CA LEU A 217 -18.86 -2.84 7.06
C LEU A 217 -18.73 -3.56 8.40
N ALA A 218 -19.23 -3.00 9.50
CA ALA A 218 -19.17 -3.63 10.81
C ALA A 218 -19.84 -5.02 10.82
N ASP A 219 -21.01 -5.14 10.18
CA ASP A 219 -21.71 -6.42 10.02
C ASP A 219 -20.88 -7.40 9.17
N THR A 220 -20.28 -6.92 8.09
CA THR A 220 -19.38 -7.72 7.24
C THR A 220 -18.17 -8.24 8.03
N LEU A 221 -17.53 -7.39 8.82
CA LEU A 221 -16.39 -7.77 9.66
C LEU A 221 -16.80 -8.80 10.72
N ALA A 222 -17.98 -8.65 11.33
CA ALA A 222 -18.50 -9.62 12.30
C ALA A 222 -18.76 -11.00 11.66
N VAL A 223 -19.30 -11.03 10.43
CA VAL A 223 -19.48 -12.27 9.66
C VAL A 223 -18.13 -12.91 9.35
N ILE A 224 -17.15 -12.15 8.84
CA ILE A 224 -15.80 -12.64 8.55
C ILE A 224 -15.15 -13.22 9.80
N ARG A 225 -15.25 -12.52 10.93
CA ARG A 225 -14.70 -12.96 12.21
C ARG A 225 -15.31 -14.26 12.68
N THR A 226 -16.63 -14.41 12.55
CA THR A 226 -17.35 -15.62 12.94
C THR A 226 -17.03 -16.80 12.01
N ALA A 227 -16.90 -16.54 10.71
CA ALA A 227 -16.59 -17.56 9.71
C ALA A 227 -15.11 -17.98 9.70
N GLY A 228 -14.20 -17.11 10.17
CA GLY A 228 -12.76 -17.32 10.09
C GLY A 228 -12.15 -17.04 8.71
N ILE A 229 -12.95 -16.54 7.77
CA ILE A 229 -12.57 -16.33 6.37
C ILE A 229 -13.49 -15.30 5.71
N ALA A 230 -12.98 -14.57 4.72
CA ALA A 230 -13.80 -13.88 3.74
C ALA A 230 -13.85 -14.68 2.43
N GLU A 231 -15.06 -15.05 2.01
CA GLU A 231 -15.36 -15.61 0.69
C GLU A 231 -16.37 -14.69 0.01
N GLN A 232 -15.88 -13.75 -0.80
CA GLN A 232 -16.70 -12.69 -1.40
C GLN A 232 -16.22 -12.37 -2.81
N PRO A 233 -17.12 -11.89 -3.70
CA PRO A 233 -16.70 -11.29 -4.96
C PRO A 233 -15.69 -10.17 -4.71
N ASP A 234 -14.68 -10.08 -5.58
CA ASP A 234 -13.71 -9.00 -5.55
C ASP A 234 -14.37 -7.68 -6.01
N GLY A 235 -14.26 -6.63 -5.19
CA GLY A 235 -14.85 -5.32 -5.47
C GLY A 235 -14.11 -4.51 -6.53
N LEU A 236 -12.84 -4.82 -6.78
CA LEU A 236 -11.98 -4.15 -7.76
C LEU A 236 -11.94 -4.90 -9.09
N TYR A 237 -12.03 -6.23 -9.05
CA TYR A 237 -11.86 -7.08 -10.23
C TYR A 237 -13.07 -7.99 -10.49
N PRO A 238 -14.04 -7.55 -11.33
CA PRO A 238 -15.20 -8.36 -11.68
C PRO A 238 -14.83 -9.73 -12.25
N GLY A 239 -15.48 -10.78 -11.74
CA GLY A 239 -15.22 -12.17 -12.14
C GLY A 239 -14.19 -12.90 -11.27
N VAL A 240 -13.55 -12.20 -10.32
CA VAL A 240 -12.73 -12.80 -9.26
C VAL A 240 -13.56 -12.95 -8.00
N THR A 241 -13.41 -14.09 -7.31
CA THR A 241 -13.92 -14.30 -5.95
C THR A 241 -12.73 -14.47 -5.03
N ASP A 242 -12.59 -13.58 -4.05
CA ASP A 242 -11.52 -13.70 -3.07
C ASP A 242 -11.88 -14.73 -2.02
N LEU A 243 -10.97 -15.68 -1.81
CA LEU A 243 -10.91 -16.52 -0.62
C LEU A 243 -9.76 -16.00 0.22
N SER A 244 -10.04 -15.38 1.36
CA SER A 244 -9.05 -14.68 2.20
C SER A 244 -9.12 -15.16 3.64
N ALA A 245 -8.01 -15.70 4.14
CA ALA A 245 -7.89 -16.25 5.48
C ALA A 245 -6.81 -15.49 6.30
N PRO A 246 -7.07 -15.20 7.59
CA PRO A 246 -6.12 -14.48 8.42
C PRO A 246 -4.93 -15.36 8.78
N ILE A 247 -3.76 -14.73 8.90
CA ILE A 247 -2.58 -15.29 9.58
C ILE A 247 -2.45 -14.55 10.90
N LEU A 248 -2.65 -15.27 12.00
CA LEU A 248 -2.82 -14.69 13.32
C LEU A 248 -1.50 -14.68 14.11
N SER A 249 -1.35 -13.70 14.98
CA SER A 249 -0.40 -13.73 16.09
C SER A 249 -0.90 -14.66 17.20
N ARG A 250 -0.06 -14.89 18.21
CA ARG A 250 -0.43 -15.67 19.39
C ARG A 250 -1.60 -15.07 20.17
N GLU A 251 -1.74 -13.75 20.11
CA GLU A 251 -2.82 -12.99 20.74
C GLU A 251 -4.11 -13.05 19.91
N GLY A 252 -4.12 -13.71 18.75
CA GLY A 252 -5.30 -13.80 17.88
C GLY A 252 -5.52 -12.57 17.01
N VAL A 253 -4.49 -11.74 16.83
CA VAL A 253 -4.53 -10.55 15.96
C VAL A 253 -4.00 -10.91 14.57
N ALA A 254 -4.69 -10.53 13.50
CA ALA A 254 -4.21 -10.76 12.15
C ALA A 254 -3.02 -9.84 11.83
N LEU A 255 -1.86 -10.46 11.60
CA LEU A 255 -0.65 -9.79 11.13
C LEU A 255 -0.61 -9.73 9.60
N ALA A 256 -1.16 -10.77 8.98
CA ALA A 256 -1.21 -10.92 7.53
C ALA A 256 -2.50 -11.63 7.11
N CYS A 257 -2.73 -11.66 5.80
CA CYS A 257 -3.83 -12.35 5.15
C CYS A 257 -3.28 -13.17 4.00
N LEU A 258 -3.67 -14.44 3.93
CA LEU A 258 -3.40 -15.29 2.77
C LEU A 258 -4.65 -15.30 1.89
N THR A 259 -4.49 -14.95 0.62
CA THR A 259 -5.61 -14.82 -0.31
C THR A 259 -5.38 -15.64 -1.56
N VAL A 260 -6.40 -16.41 -1.97
CA VAL A 260 -6.52 -17.01 -3.30
C VAL A 260 -7.57 -16.24 -4.08
N PRO A 261 -7.16 -15.44 -5.10
CA PRO A 261 -8.11 -14.82 -6.02
C PRO A 261 -8.64 -15.90 -6.97
N TYR A 262 -9.79 -16.49 -6.62
CA TYR A 262 -10.38 -17.59 -7.36
C TYR A 262 -11.08 -17.09 -8.63
N VAL A 263 -10.63 -17.58 -9.80
CA VAL A 263 -11.21 -17.23 -11.09
C VAL A 263 -11.90 -18.45 -11.69
N ALA A 264 -13.23 -18.51 -11.58
CA ALA A 264 -14.02 -19.62 -12.10
C ALA A 264 -14.00 -19.65 -13.63
N THR A 265 -13.14 -20.50 -14.20
CA THR A 265 -12.99 -20.69 -15.65
C THR A 265 -12.95 -22.17 -16.02
N SER A 266 -12.98 -22.47 -17.32
CA SER A 266 -12.75 -23.83 -17.83
C SER A 266 -11.36 -24.39 -17.49
N LEU A 267 -10.41 -23.54 -17.06
CA LEU A 267 -9.08 -23.94 -16.61
C LEU A 267 -9.02 -24.24 -15.10
N SER A 268 -10.08 -23.94 -14.34
CA SER A 268 -10.15 -24.24 -12.91
C SER A 268 -10.38 -25.73 -12.68
N THR A 269 -9.39 -26.41 -12.12
CA THR A 269 -9.47 -27.85 -11.86
C THR A 269 -10.21 -28.20 -10.57
N HIS A 270 -10.38 -27.22 -9.67
CA HIS A 270 -11.03 -27.40 -8.37
C HIS A 270 -12.15 -26.39 -8.12
N PRO A 271 -13.24 -26.80 -7.44
CA PRO A 271 -14.29 -25.89 -7.01
C PRO A 271 -13.83 -25.00 -5.86
N ALA A 272 -14.41 -23.80 -5.71
CA ALA A 272 -14.08 -22.84 -4.66
C ALA A 272 -14.08 -23.46 -3.24
N GLY A 273 -14.98 -24.40 -2.96
CA GLY A 273 -15.02 -25.09 -1.66
C GLY A 273 -13.76 -25.88 -1.32
N PHE A 274 -13.16 -26.57 -2.30
CA PHE A 274 -11.87 -27.25 -2.12
C PHE A 274 -10.74 -26.25 -1.89
N VAL A 275 -10.73 -25.18 -2.69
CA VAL A 275 -9.72 -24.11 -2.57
C VAL A 275 -9.78 -23.45 -1.18
N ARG A 276 -10.98 -23.23 -0.66
CA ARG A 276 -11.21 -22.70 0.69
C ARG A 276 -10.61 -23.60 1.77
N GLU A 277 -10.83 -24.90 1.70
CA GLU A 277 -10.31 -25.85 2.69
C GLU A 277 -8.77 -25.87 2.69
N GLU A 278 -8.17 -25.94 1.50
CA GLU A 278 -6.71 -25.90 1.34
C GLU A 278 -6.12 -24.55 1.80
N LEU A 279 -6.79 -23.44 1.51
CA LEU A 279 -6.40 -22.11 1.96
C LEU A 279 -6.39 -22.00 3.49
N LEU A 280 -7.46 -22.46 4.15
CA LEU A 280 -7.57 -22.44 5.61
C LEU A 280 -6.48 -23.31 6.26
N ALA A 281 -6.23 -24.49 5.70
CA ALA A 281 -5.14 -25.35 6.17
C ALA A 281 -3.77 -24.69 6.00
N ALA A 282 -3.53 -24.01 4.87
CA ALA A 282 -2.30 -23.27 4.62
C ALA A 282 -2.13 -22.08 5.58
N ALA A 283 -3.16 -21.27 5.80
CA ALA A 283 -3.13 -20.14 6.71
C ALA A 283 -2.90 -20.58 8.17
N ALA A 284 -3.54 -21.68 8.59
CA ALA A 284 -3.31 -22.28 9.91
C ALA A 284 -1.86 -22.76 10.07
N ALA A 285 -1.30 -23.45 9.07
CA ALA A 285 0.09 -23.91 9.11
C ALA A 285 1.09 -22.74 9.21
N ILE A 286 0.84 -21.63 8.52
CA ILE A 286 1.69 -20.42 8.64
C ILE A 286 1.54 -19.80 10.04
N THR A 287 0.32 -19.71 10.56
CA THR A 287 0.03 -19.20 11.91
C THR A 287 0.76 -20.00 12.98
N GLU A 288 0.73 -21.34 12.92
CA GLU A 288 1.44 -22.21 13.85
C GLU A 288 2.97 -22.03 13.80
N LEU A 289 3.53 -21.92 12.59
CA LEU A 289 4.97 -21.70 12.42
C LEU A 289 5.42 -20.35 12.97
N LEU A 290 4.61 -19.30 12.78
CA LEU A 290 4.90 -17.97 13.30
C LEU A 290 4.88 -17.97 14.84
N ALA A 291 3.85 -18.57 15.45
CA ALA A 291 3.76 -18.71 16.89
C ALA A 291 4.91 -19.55 17.49
N GLY A 292 5.45 -20.51 16.73
CA GLY A 292 6.63 -21.30 17.11
C GLY A 292 7.96 -20.55 16.97
N ALA A 293 8.09 -19.67 15.98
CA ALA A 293 9.29 -18.85 15.76
C ALA A 293 9.47 -17.80 16.86
N ASP A 294 8.37 -17.19 17.32
CA ASP A 294 8.38 -16.22 18.43
C ASP A 294 8.70 -16.86 19.80
N ALA A 295 8.67 -18.19 19.91
CA ALA A 295 8.99 -18.93 21.14
C ALA A 295 10.48 -19.27 21.29
N ALA A 296 11.31 -19.08 20.26
CA ALA A 296 12.75 -19.27 20.37
C ALA A 296 13.34 -18.15 21.23
N PRO A 297 14.06 -18.45 22.34
CA PRO A 297 14.69 -17.41 23.14
C PRO A 297 15.65 -16.61 22.24
N SER A 298 15.50 -15.29 22.26
CA SER A 298 16.34 -14.30 21.56
C SER A 298 17.77 -14.27 22.13
N GLY A 299 18.47 -15.39 22.07
CA GLY A 299 19.71 -15.61 22.77
C GLY A 299 20.51 -16.74 22.16
N ALA A 300 21.09 -16.51 20.97
CA ALA A 300 22.39 -17.00 20.54
C ALA A 300 22.61 -16.71 19.03
N SER A 301 23.03 -15.48 18.72
CA SER A 301 23.83 -15.22 17.51
C SER A 301 25.01 -14.35 17.92
N GLY A 302 25.81 -14.86 18.86
CA GLY A 302 27.17 -14.42 19.02
C GLY A 302 27.97 -15.02 17.89
N ILE A 303 28.20 -14.25 16.83
CA ILE A 303 29.24 -14.60 15.85
C ILE A 303 30.57 -14.53 16.62
N PRO A 304 31.33 -15.64 16.74
CA PRO A 304 32.65 -15.56 17.34
C PRO A 304 33.56 -14.76 16.41
N SER A 305 34.11 -13.67 16.95
CA SER A 305 35.16 -12.89 16.31
C SER A 305 36.38 -13.78 16.10
N ALA A 306 36.60 -14.23 14.86
CA ALA A 306 37.85 -14.84 14.45
C ALA A 306 38.86 -13.74 14.15
N ALA A 307 39.57 -13.28 15.19
CA ALA A 307 40.77 -12.47 15.09
C ALA A 307 41.78 -12.92 16.15
N ASN A 308 42.60 -13.92 15.80
CA ASN A 308 44.05 -13.95 16.05
C ASN A 308 44.64 -15.36 15.85
N ALA A 309 45.39 -15.50 14.77
CA ALA A 309 46.65 -16.25 14.68
C ALA A 309 47.44 -15.49 13.60
N GLY A 310 48.58 -14.87 13.91
CA GLY A 310 49.74 -15.48 14.54
C GLY A 310 50.71 -15.81 13.43
#